data_AF-A0A0M0JGF4-F1
#
_entry.id   AF-A0A0M0JGF4-F1
#
_cell.length_a   1.000
_cell.length_b   1.000
_cell.length_c   1.000
_cell.angle_alpha   90.00
_cell.angle_beta   90.00
_cell.angle_gamma   90.00
#
_symmetry.space_group_name_H-M   'P 1'
#
loop_
_entity.id
_entity.type
_entity.pdbx_description
1 polymer ?
#
loop_
_entity_poly.entity_id
_entity_poly.type
_entity_poly.pdbx_seq_one_letter_code
_entity_poly.pdbx_strand_id
1 'polypeptide(L)'
;MSAYSVHSMRVMKLYRHSLKNLQNWAVHRDLFIERGFAMRAEFDANKFVKDPRLVEKIVSDGEAKLAEFRHPDPYTLPHMPGGSKYQRHPTNGLGPGPEINRIPSWLNTSAGSLTRQLLELHAHWDWQAIARRQLQPFTYIDPGMIESAIKECFKNDTMYCARLQVVGGELHLSDYRAVFFDRHYAPARLMPMLDVLRRHPNLPDVDLVVAAVDEPRIRIKVDRTEWPRTVRLYPGFPVAGGGGGLPPPLFSSTIDSAHLDLAWPDFSFYMPRRPHKLRTPPWSRLQPQMLEQSAAISWADKIELAVHTGNVGSSYRKRLAAQAKISPAEMLVNELFIGDHGRINSTCATINRHRTGGFQQHLCYMTFTEQCSYKYLLNSASIGYANKFKYLLLCGSVVIYVRDGMTHQEFYELGLLPGIHYVSVPDAAAVPAMVRWLKANDAYARAVAMAGRARMAALTTDAVADYVAELLKQYAALQTFRPSVAKGAVPIRCEDDLWRHYARDPYWMRLYLMQDNATCTRPIAAGAKLGPPGYGGAYAGSKPRCVASHDLRSFAQPDVCSSRNGKPLHQPGTSFADFESFPYPSDGERYDWQTDRWKK
;
A
#
# COMPACT_ATOMS: atom_id res chain seq x y z
N MET A 1 -34.43 -30.04 -15.44
CA MET A 1 -34.93 -29.27 -14.28
C MET A 1 -36.04 -28.35 -14.76
N SER A 2 -37.25 -28.49 -14.25
CA SER A 2 -38.41 -27.66 -14.65
C SER A 2 -38.16 -26.20 -14.28
N ALA A 3 -38.28 -25.27 -15.22
CA ALA A 3 -38.17 -23.84 -14.95
C ALA A 3 -39.38 -23.37 -14.13
N TYR A 4 -39.14 -22.74 -12.98
CA TYR A 4 -40.20 -22.16 -12.16
C TYR A 4 -40.79 -20.93 -12.85
N SER A 5 -42.11 -20.72 -12.74
CA SER A 5 -42.75 -19.51 -13.26
C SER A 5 -42.25 -18.25 -12.52
N VAL A 6 -42.31 -17.09 -13.17
CA VAL A 6 -41.90 -15.79 -12.58
C VAL A 6 -42.60 -15.54 -11.24
N HIS A 7 -43.91 -15.84 -11.18
CA HIS A 7 -44.68 -15.75 -9.95
C HIS A 7 -44.16 -16.69 -8.86
N SER A 8 -43.87 -17.96 -9.20
CA SER A 8 -43.32 -18.93 -8.26
C SER A 8 -41.97 -18.47 -7.70
N MET A 9 -41.11 -17.87 -8.54
CA MET A 9 -39.84 -17.29 -8.08
C MET A 9 -40.04 -16.09 -7.14
N ARG A 10 -41.02 -15.22 -7.39
CA ARG A 10 -41.34 -14.07 -6.52
C ARG A 10 -41.79 -14.56 -5.14
N VAL A 11 -42.73 -15.50 -5.08
CA VAL A 11 -43.23 -16.07 -3.81
C VAL A 11 -42.13 -16.82 -3.07
N MET A 12 -41.30 -17.61 -3.77
CA MET A 12 -40.16 -18.30 -3.15
C MET A 12 -39.12 -17.33 -2.58
N LYS A 13 -38.83 -16.23 -3.27
CA LYS A 13 -37.93 -15.18 -2.76
C LYS A 13 -38.52 -14.51 -1.52
N LEU A 14 -39.80 -14.13 -1.57
CA LEU A 14 -40.50 -13.56 -0.43
C LEU A 14 -40.44 -14.50 0.78
N TYR A 15 -40.80 -15.78 0.61
CA TYR A 15 -40.76 -16.76 1.70
C TYR A 15 -39.34 -16.94 2.28
N ARG A 16 -38.32 -17.06 1.43
CA ARG A 16 -36.92 -17.21 1.88
C ARG A 16 -36.41 -15.98 2.62
N HIS A 17 -36.72 -14.78 2.14
CA HIS A 17 -36.34 -13.55 2.81
C HIS A 17 -37.08 -13.37 4.13
N SER A 18 -38.36 -13.73 4.19
CA SER A 18 -39.13 -13.69 5.43
C SER A 18 -38.60 -14.65 6.48
N LEU A 19 -38.24 -15.89 6.12
CA LEU A 19 -37.58 -16.82 7.03
C LEU A 19 -36.22 -16.32 7.50
N LYS A 20 -35.41 -15.76 6.59
CA LYS A 20 -34.09 -15.21 6.96
C LYS A 20 -34.24 -14.02 7.91
N ASN A 21 -35.21 -13.15 7.67
CA ASN A 21 -35.50 -12.02 8.54
C ASN A 21 -36.02 -12.48 9.91
N LEU A 22 -36.91 -13.49 9.95
CA LEU A 22 -37.36 -14.11 11.19
C LEU A 22 -36.19 -14.69 12.00
N GLN A 23 -35.24 -15.34 11.33
CA GLN A 23 -34.02 -15.86 11.97
C GLN A 23 -33.17 -14.75 12.60
N ASN A 24 -33.18 -13.53 12.03
CA ASN A 24 -32.44 -12.41 12.61
C ASN A 24 -33.10 -11.90 13.90
N TRP A 25 -34.43 -11.97 14.01
CA TRP A 25 -35.18 -11.59 15.23
C TRP A 25 -35.21 -12.69 16.30
N ALA A 26 -35.22 -13.96 15.90
CA ALA A 26 -35.36 -15.09 16.81
C ALA A 26 -34.01 -15.53 17.39
N VAL A 27 -33.71 -15.06 18.62
CA VAL A 27 -32.46 -15.38 19.34
C VAL A 27 -32.34 -16.87 19.67
N HIS A 28 -33.47 -17.56 19.92
CA HIS A 28 -33.53 -18.99 20.25
C HIS A 28 -34.14 -19.84 19.13
N ARG A 29 -33.65 -21.08 19.01
CA ARG A 29 -33.96 -21.96 17.87
C ARG A 29 -35.36 -22.56 17.92
N ASP A 30 -35.87 -22.86 19.12
CA ASP A 30 -37.25 -23.24 19.39
C ASP A 30 -38.25 -22.16 18.94
N LEU A 31 -38.01 -20.90 19.30
CA LEU A 31 -38.81 -19.77 18.87
C LEU A 31 -38.79 -19.60 17.34
N PHE A 32 -37.61 -19.75 16.72
CA PHE A 32 -37.49 -19.73 15.26
C PHE A 32 -38.29 -20.86 14.59
N ILE A 33 -38.25 -22.08 15.16
CA ILE A 33 -38.98 -23.23 14.63
C ILE A 33 -40.48 -23.00 14.74
N GLU A 34 -40.98 -22.61 15.91
CA GLU A 34 -42.40 -22.32 16.14
C GLU A 34 -42.91 -21.22 15.20
N ARG A 35 -42.24 -20.07 15.17
CA ARG A 35 -42.60 -18.94 14.31
C ARG A 35 -42.40 -19.26 12.82
N GLY A 36 -41.42 -20.11 12.50
CA GLY A 36 -41.18 -20.59 11.14
C GLY A 36 -42.30 -21.49 10.63
N PHE A 37 -42.85 -22.35 11.49
CA PHE A 37 -44.05 -23.13 11.18
C PHE A 37 -45.28 -22.26 11.01
N ALA A 38 -45.50 -21.27 11.87
CA ALA A 38 -46.58 -20.30 11.71
C ALA A 38 -46.47 -19.54 10.38
N MET A 39 -45.27 -19.05 10.04
CA MET A 39 -45.01 -18.39 8.76
C MET A 39 -45.23 -19.35 7.58
N ARG A 40 -44.82 -20.62 7.67
CA ARG A 40 -45.10 -21.60 6.62
C ARG A 40 -46.61 -21.81 6.43
N ALA A 41 -47.36 -21.89 7.53
CA ALA A 41 -48.81 -22.02 7.49
C ALA A 41 -49.49 -20.82 6.81
N GLU A 42 -49.01 -19.58 7.05
CA GLU A 42 -49.50 -18.38 6.34
C GLU A 42 -49.33 -18.51 4.82
N PHE A 43 -48.19 -19.01 4.35
CA PHE A 43 -47.95 -19.22 2.90
C PHE A 43 -48.77 -20.39 2.34
N ASP A 44 -48.90 -21.49 3.10
CA ASP A 44 -49.68 -22.65 2.67
C ASP A 44 -51.19 -22.35 2.61
N ALA A 45 -51.71 -21.52 3.51
CA ALA A 45 -53.11 -21.08 3.50
C ALA A 45 -53.47 -20.32 2.21
N ASN A 46 -52.50 -19.62 1.61
CA ASN A 46 -52.70 -18.84 0.39
C ASN A 46 -52.27 -19.59 -0.89
N LYS A 47 -51.80 -20.84 -0.79
CA LYS A 47 -51.21 -21.61 -1.89
C LYS A 47 -52.15 -21.83 -3.09
N PHE A 48 -53.46 -21.90 -2.83
CA PHE A 48 -54.47 -22.25 -3.84
C PHE A 48 -55.29 -21.05 -4.32
N VAL A 49 -54.91 -19.82 -3.95
CA VAL A 49 -55.57 -18.61 -4.46
C VAL A 49 -55.23 -18.46 -5.95
N LYS A 50 -56.26 -18.37 -6.79
CA LYS A 50 -56.12 -18.32 -8.26
C LYS A 50 -56.51 -16.98 -8.88
N ASP A 51 -57.22 -16.11 -8.14
CA ASP A 51 -57.59 -14.78 -8.63
C ASP A 51 -56.35 -13.89 -8.74
N PRO A 52 -55.95 -13.44 -9.95
CA PRO A 52 -54.74 -12.65 -10.13
C PRO A 52 -54.69 -11.34 -9.32
N ARG A 53 -55.84 -10.67 -9.13
CA ARG A 53 -55.88 -9.40 -8.38
C ARG A 53 -55.64 -9.64 -6.90
N LEU A 54 -56.24 -10.70 -6.37
CA LEU A 54 -56.06 -11.10 -4.97
C LEU A 54 -54.65 -11.64 -4.71
N VAL A 55 -54.10 -12.42 -5.65
CA VAL A 55 -52.71 -12.93 -5.57
C VAL A 55 -51.72 -11.76 -5.53
N GLU A 56 -51.86 -10.77 -6.40
CA GLU A 56 -50.96 -9.61 -6.41
C GLU A 56 -51.05 -8.83 -5.10
N LYS A 57 -52.27 -8.63 -4.60
CA LYS A 57 -52.49 -7.97 -3.31
C LYS A 57 -51.81 -8.73 -2.16
N ILE A 58 -52.02 -10.04 -2.04
CA ILE A 58 -51.44 -10.86 -0.96
C ILE A 58 -49.91 -10.85 -1.01
N VAL A 59 -49.31 -10.94 -2.19
CA VAL A 59 -47.85 -10.92 -2.34
C VAL A 59 -47.29 -9.54 -2.01
N SER A 60 -47.94 -8.46 -2.48
CA SER A 60 -47.56 -7.08 -2.17
C SER A 60 -47.67 -6.78 -0.67
N ASP A 61 -48.74 -7.21 -0.02
CA ASP A 61 -48.94 -7.06 1.42
C ASP A 61 -47.86 -7.83 2.21
N GLY A 62 -47.49 -9.02 1.74
CA GLY A 62 -46.38 -9.80 2.31
C GLY A 62 -45.01 -9.14 2.14
N GLU A 63 -44.75 -8.53 0.97
CA GLU A 63 -43.52 -7.76 0.70
C GLU A 63 -43.45 -6.50 1.58
N ALA A 64 -44.58 -5.81 1.77
CA ALA A 64 -44.68 -4.65 2.67
C ALA A 64 -44.43 -5.05 4.14
N LYS A 65 -45.06 -6.13 4.61
CA LYS A 65 -44.82 -6.69 5.96
C LYS A 65 -43.34 -7.07 6.14
N LEU A 66 -42.69 -7.67 5.14
CA LEU A 66 -41.26 -8.00 5.21
C LEU A 66 -40.39 -6.74 5.30
N ALA A 67 -40.73 -5.68 4.55
CA ALA A 67 -39.99 -4.42 4.57
C ALA A 67 -40.14 -3.69 5.91
N GLU A 68 -41.36 -3.64 6.46
CA GLU A 68 -41.67 -3.04 7.76
C GLU A 68 -40.96 -3.76 8.91
N PHE A 69 -41.02 -5.09 8.93
CA PHE A 69 -40.43 -5.91 10.00
C PHE A 69 -38.96 -6.25 9.75
N ARG A 70 -38.27 -5.53 8.86
CA ARG A 70 -36.86 -5.81 8.57
C ARG A 70 -36.00 -5.57 9.81
N HIS A 71 -35.20 -6.56 10.21
CA HIS A 71 -34.32 -6.42 11.36
C HIS A 71 -33.28 -5.30 11.12
N PRO A 72 -33.14 -4.31 12.03
CA PRO A 72 -32.23 -3.17 11.83
C PRO A 72 -30.75 -3.59 11.82
N ASP A 73 -30.41 -4.69 12.50
CA ASP A 73 -29.05 -5.28 12.52
C ASP A 73 -29.06 -6.80 12.21
N PRO A 74 -29.12 -7.22 10.94
CA PRO A 74 -29.25 -8.63 10.56
C PRO A 74 -28.12 -9.52 11.09
N TYR A 75 -28.45 -10.70 11.62
CA TYR A 75 -27.44 -11.64 12.11
C TYR A 75 -26.46 -12.05 11.00
N THR A 76 -25.20 -11.67 11.20
CA THR A 76 -24.07 -12.06 10.37
C THR A 76 -23.36 -13.24 11.00
N LEU A 77 -23.16 -14.32 10.23
CA LEU A 77 -22.43 -15.49 10.69
C LEU A 77 -21.07 -15.07 11.25
N PRO A 78 -20.64 -15.57 12.42
CA PRO A 78 -19.49 -15.01 13.12
C PRO A 78 -18.23 -14.93 12.27
N HIS A 79 -17.97 -15.90 11.38
CA HIS A 79 -16.76 -15.96 10.56
C HIS A 79 -16.88 -15.31 9.17
N MET A 80 -18.05 -14.80 8.80
CA MET A 80 -18.30 -14.13 7.51
C MET A 80 -18.05 -12.62 7.63
N PRO A 81 -17.79 -11.89 6.53
CA PRO A 81 -17.58 -10.44 6.55
C PRO A 81 -18.70 -9.71 7.32
N GLY A 82 -18.33 -8.94 8.35
CA GLY A 82 -19.27 -8.27 9.27
C GLY A 82 -19.63 -9.07 10.53
N GLY A 83 -19.21 -10.33 10.63
CA GLY A 83 -19.45 -11.19 11.79
C GLY A 83 -18.45 -10.97 12.93
N SER A 84 -18.86 -11.29 14.16
CA SER A 84 -18.06 -11.02 15.38
C SER A 84 -16.75 -11.81 15.50
N LYS A 85 -16.57 -12.88 14.72
CA LYS A 85 -15.34 -13.69 14.60
C LYS A 85 -14.68 -13.54 13.23
N TYR A 86 -15.14 -12.61 12.40
CA TYR A 86 -14.56 -12.35 11.09
C TYR A 86 -13.14 -11.86 11.33
N GLN A 87 -12.16 -12.52 10.71
CA GLN A 87 -10.74 -12.28 10.93
C GLN A 87 -10.23 -12.55 12.36
N ARG A 88 -11.03 -13.16 13.25
CA ARG A 88 -10.56 -13.63 14.56
C ARG A 88 -10.07 -15.08 14.44
N HIS A 89 -8.76 -15.26 14.25
CA HIS A 89 -8.14 -16.58 14.30
C HIS A 89 -7.96 -17.03 15.76
N PRO A 90 -8.45 -18.20 16.19
CA PRO A 90 -8.15 -18.72 17.52
C PRO A 90 -6.65 -19.02 17.62
N THR A 91 -5.99 -18.42 18.62
CA THR A 91 -4.59 -18.64 18.98
C THR A 91 -4.44 -19.94 19.80
N ASN A 92 -4.86 -21.08 19.26
CA ASN A 92 -4.77 -22.36 19.99
C ASN A 92 -3.48 -23.16 19.69
N GLY A 93 -2.50 -22.57 19.01
CA GLY A 93 -1.19 -23.20 18.79
C GLY A 93 -1.18 -24.40 17.84
N LEU A 94 -2.31 -24.74 17.20
CA LEU A 94 -2.45 -25.93 16.34
C LEU A 94 -2.37 -25.64 14.83
N GLY A 95 -2.02 -24.41 14.44
CA GLY A 95 -2.06 -23.99 13.02
C GLY A 95 -3.50 -23.73 12.51
N PRO A 96 -3.67 -23.31 11.24
CA PRO A 96 -4.99 -23.12 10.65
C PRO A 96 -5.79 -24.44 10.62
N GLY A 97 -7.10 -24.36 10.86
CA GLY A 97 -7.98 -25.53 10.88
C GLY A 97 -8.07 -26.29 9.54
N PRO A 98 -8.52 -27.56 9.56
CA PRO A 98 -8.48 -28.46 8.41
C PRO A 98 -9.26 -27.99 7.17
N GLU A 99 -10.21 -27.06 7.31
CA GLU A 99 -10.97 -26.50 6.18
C GLU A 99 -10.16 -25.51 5.33
N ILE A 100 -9.15 -24.83 5.92
CA ILE A 100 -8.22 -23.95 5.20
C ILE A 100 -7.07 -24.76 4.56
N ASN A 101 -6.81 -25.96 5.07
CA ASN A 101 -5.77 -26.88 4.58
C ASN A 101 -6.29 -27.92 3.58
N ARG A 102 -7.58 -27.90 3.23
CA ARG A 102 -8.12 -28.79 2.20
C ARG A 102 -7.62 -28.34 0.84
N ILE A 103 -6.84 -29.20 0.18
CA ILE A 103 -6.54 -29.11 -1.26
C ILE A 103 -7.89 -28.95 -1.98
N PRO A 104 -8.15 -27.82 -2.65
CA PRO A 104 -9.40 -27.68 -3.37
C PRO A 104 -9.53 -28.76 -4.45
N SER A 105 -10.70 -29.39 -4.55
CA SER A 105 -10.94 -30.57 -5.42
C SER A 105 -10.64 -30.32 -6.91
N TRP A 106 -10.60 -29.06 -7.34
CA TRP A 106 -10.27 -28.63 -8.70
C TRP A 106 -8.77 -28.67 -9.04
N LEU A 107 -7.87 -28.90 -8.07
CA LEU A 107 -6.45 -29.18 -8.32
C LEU A 107 -6.20 -30.60 -8.88
N ASN A 108 -7.23 -31.45 -8.93
CA ASN A 108 -7.12 -32.87 -9.24
C ASN A 108 -7.55 -33.24 -10.68
N THR A 109 -7.72 -32.28 -11.58
CA THR A 109 -8.16 -32.52 -12.98
C THR A 109 -7.11 -32.06 -13.99
N SER A 110 -6.94 -32.83 -15.07
CA SER A 110 -5.93 -32.80 -16.14
C SER A 110 -5.57 -31.41 -16.72
N ALA A 111 -4.80 -30.63 -15.95
CA ALA A 111 -3.43 -30.15 -16.16
C ALA A 111 -3.01 -29.53 -17.52
N GLY A 112 -3.73 -28.53 -18.01
CA GLY A 112 -3.16 -27.60 -18.99
C GLY A 112 -3.97 -26.31 -19.13
N SER A 113 -5.21 -26.43 -19.61
CA SER A 113 -6.11 -25.28 -19.82
C SER A 113 -6.66 -24.71 -18.51
N LEU A 114 -7.11 -25.56 -17.58
CA LEU A 114 -7.62 -25.14 -16.28
C LEU A 114 -6.55 -24.46 -15.41
N THR A 115 -5.32 -24.99 -15.41
CA THR A 115 -4.19 -24.38 -14.70
C THR A 115 -3.89 -22.98 -15.24
N ARG A 116 -3.94 -22.78 -16.56
CA ARG A 116 -3.76 -21.44 -17.17
C ARG A 116 -4.89 -20.49 -16.75
N GLN A 117 -6.15 -20.90 -16.84
CA GLN A 117 -7.30 -20.09 -16.43
C GLN A 117 -7.27 -19.70 -14.94
N LEU A 118 -6.84 -20.61 -14.07
CA LEU A 118 -6.70 -20.33 -12.64
C LEU A 118 -5.54 -19.35 -12.36
N LEU A 119 -4.43 -19.46 -13.08
CA LEU A 119 -3.34 -18.48 -12.97
C LEU A 119 -3.74 -17.11 -13.51
N GLU A 120 -4.57 -17.05 -14.57
CA GLU A 120 -5.16 -15.81 -15.07
C GLU A 120 -6.05 -15.15 -14.01
N LEU A 121 -6.84 -15.92 -13.25
CA LEU A 121 -7.61 -15.40 -12.11
C LEU A 121 -6.68 -14.76 -11.05
N HIS A 122 -5.55 -15.41 -10.75
CA HIS A 122 -4.58 -14.87 -9.79
C HIS A 122 -3.83 -13.63 -10.33
N ALA A 123 -3.80 -13.41 -11.63
CA ALA A 123 -3.21 -12.23 -12.25
C ALA A 123 -4.13 -10.99 -12.18
N HIS A 124 -5.41 -11.13 -11.86
CA HIS A 124 -6.36 -10.00 -11.88
C HIS A 124 -6.42 -9.23 -10.57
N TRP A 125 -6.13 -7.93 -10.58
CA TRP A 125 -6.26 -7.03 -9.43
C TRP A 125 -7.60 -6.28 -9.41
N ASP A 126 -8.33 -6.40 -8.29
CA ASP A 126 -9.54 -5.60 -8.03
C ASP A 126 -9.16 -4.31 -7.28
N TRP A 127 -8.57 -3.37 -8.02
CA TRP A 127 -8.15 -2.08 -7.47
C TRP A 127 -9.33 -1.26 -6.94
N GLN A 128 -10.51 -1.43 -7.53
CA GLN A 128 -11.72 -0.73 -7.10
C GLN A 128 -12.12 -1.14 -5.68
N ALA A 129 -12.17 -2.45 -5.39
CA ALA A 129 -12.49 -2.95 -4.06
C ALA A 129 -11.40 -2.60 -3.04
N ILE A 130 -10.12 -2.70 -3.43
CA ILE A 130 -8.98 -2.36 -2.56
C ILE A 130 -9.01 -0.87 -2.19
N ALA A 131 -9.22 0.03 -3.17
CA ALA A 131 -9.35 1.46 -2.93
C ALA A 131 -10.57 1.79 -2.04
N ARG A 132 -11.73 1.21 -2.34
CA ARG A 132 -12.96 1.41 -1.57
C ARG A 132 -12.79 1.00 -0.11
N ARG A 133 -12.11 -0.12 0.15
CA ARG A 133 -11.84 -0.60 1.50
C ARG A 133 -10.97 0.38 2.29
N GLN A 134 -9.96 0.98 1.66
CA GLN A 134 -9.09 1.96 2.33
C GLN A 134 -9.81 3.28 2.59
N LEU A 135 -10.67 3.70 1.67
CA LEU A 135 -11.43 4.95 1.80
C LEU A 135 -12.69 4.81 2.66
N GLN A 136 -13.09 3.58 3.03
CA GLN A 136 -14.28 3.33 3.87
C GLN A 136 -14.39 4.22 5.12
N PRO A 137 -13.30 4.57 5.84
CA PRO A 137 -13.38 5.44 7.00
C PRO A 137 -13.78 6.90 6.68
N PHE A 138 -13.71 7.33 5.42
CA PHE A 138 -13.93 8.71 4.99
C PHE A 138 -15.26 8.82 4.22
N THR A 139 -16.19 9.64 4.75
CA THR A 139 -17.47 9.95 4.06
C THR A 139 -17.40 11.24 3.25
N TYR A 140 -16.46 12.12 3.58
CA TYR A 140 -16.13 13.35 2.88
C TYR A 140 -14.71 13.79 3.23
N ILE A 141 -14.15 14.72 2.45
CA ILE A 141 -12.86 15.36 2.66
C ILE A 141 -13.03 16.86 2.44
N ASP A 142 -12.83 17.67 3.47
CA ASP A 142 -12.91 19.12 3.39
C ASP A 142 -11.51 19.78 3.42
N PRO A 143 -11.39 21.08 3.11
CA PRO A 143 -10.09 21.77 3.15
C PRO A 143 -9.41 21.76 4.53
N GLY A 144 -10.17 21.76 5.62
CA GLY A 144 -9.63 21.70 6.98
C GLY A 144 -8.98 20.36 7.30
N MET A 145 -9.48 19.27 6.72
CA MET A 145 -8.87 17.95 6.80
C MET A 145 -7.52 17.90 6.06
N ILE A 146 -7.38 18.60 4.93
CA ILE A 146 -6.08 18.72 4.23
C ILE A 146 -5.08 19.49 5.09
N GLU A 147 -5.48 20.63 5.67
CA GLU A 147 -4.61 21.39 6.56
C GLU A 147 -4.21 20.59 7.82
N SER A 148 -5.13 19.76 8.33
CA SER A 148 -4.86 18.83 9.43
C SER A 148 -3.90 17.71 9.01
N ALA A 149 -4.03 17.18 7.79
CA ALA A 149 -3.12 16.19 7.23
C ALA A 149 -1.69 16.76 7.13
N ILE A 150 -1.55 18.01 6.66
CA ILE A 150 -0.25 18.71 6.60
C ILE A 150 0.37 18.77 8.01
N LYS A 151 -0.38 19.26 9.00
CA LYS A 151 0.11 19.38 10.38
C LYS A 151 0.56 18.04 10.97
N GLU A 152 -0.25 16.99 10.85
CA GLU A 152 0.10 15.65 11.35
C GLU A 152 1.27 15.03 10.60
N CYS A 153 1.36 15.29 9.29
CA CYS A 153 2.48 14.85 8.49
C CYS A 153 3.78 15.45 9.02
N PHE A 154 3.84 16.76 9.28
CA PHE A 154 5.04 17.47 9.75
C PHE A 154 5.33 17.36 11.25
N LYS A 155 4.43 16.76 12.03
CA LYS A 155 4.57 16.63 13.49
C LYS A 155 5.88 15.93 13.88
N ASN A 156 6.58 16.48 14.86
CA ASN A 156 7.93 16.09 15.29
C ASN A 156 9.02 16.40 14.24
N ASP A 157 8.86 17.48 13.47
CA ASP A 157 9.82 17.94 12.45
C ASP A 157 10.14 16.89 11.37
N THR A 158 9.17 16.03 11.05
CA THR A 158 9.29 15.01 9.99
C THR A 158 9.36 15.68 8.62
N MET A 159 10.55 15.78 8.06
CA MET A 159 10.79 16.44 6.76
C MET A 159 10.48 15.55 5.53
N TYR A 160 9.48 14.67 5.66
CA TYR A 160 9.13 13.65 4.66
C TYR A 160 7.75 13.85 4.04
N CYS A 161 7.22 15.06 4.07
CA CYS A 161 5.81 15.33 3.81
C CYS A 161 5.62 16.18 2.57
N ALA A 162 4.82 15.68 1.63
CA ALA A 162 4.54 16.35 0.37
C ALA A 162 3.03 16.59 0.22
N ARG A 163 2.61 17.84 0.03
CA ARG A 163 1.26 18.14 -0.46
C ARG A 163 1.29 18.17 -1.99
N LEU A 164 0.52 17.28 -2.60
CA LEU A 164 0.43 17.11 -4.05
C LEU A 164 -0.96 17.57 -4.51
N GLN A 165 -0.98 18.44 -5.51
CA GLN A 165 -2.22 18.97 -6.07
C GLN A 165 -2.27 18.71 -7.57
N VAL A 166 -3.24 17.95 -8.04
CA VAL A 166 -3.55 17.85 -9.47
C VAL A 166 -4.63 18.86 -9.77
N VAL A 167 -4.33 19.82 -10.63
CA VAL A 167 -5.27 20.87 -11.06
C VAL A 167 -5.17 21.00 -12.57
N GLY A 168 -6.28 20.76 -13.29
CA GLY A 168 -6.30 20.84 -14.76
C GLY A 168 -5.34 19.83 -15.42
N GLY A 169 -5.16 18.67 -14.81
CA GLY A 169 -4.25 17.61 -15.28
C GLY A 169 -2.76 17.92 -15.11
N GLU A 170 -2.40 18.94 -14.32
CA GLU A 170 -1.01 19.30 -14.02
C GLU A 170 -0.72 19.10 -12.53
N LEU A 171 0.37 18.39 -12.24
CA LEU A 171 0.83 18.15 -10.88
C LEU A 171 1.49 19.40 -10.32
N HIS A 172 1.06 19.79 -9.13
CA HIS A 172 1.65 20.86 -8.36
C HIS A 172 2.15 20.40 -6.99
N LEU A 173 3.29 20.92 -6.57
CA LEU A 173 3.93 20.61 -5.29
C LEU A 173 4.14 21.91 -4.49
N SER A 174 3.59 21.99 -3.28
CA SER A 174 3.71 23.18 -2.43
C SER A 174 4.87 23.13 -1.44
N ASP A 175 5.33 21.94 -1.06
CA ASP A 175 6.46 21.77 -0.15
C ASP A 175 7.47 20.76 -0.69
N TYR A 176 8.63 21.27 -1.11
CA TYR A 176 9.70 20.45 -1.64
C TYR A 176 10.60 19.86 -0.56
N ARG A 177 10.48 20.24 0.72
CA ARG A 177 11.28 19.66 1.82
C ARG A 177 11.18 18.13 1.84
N ALA A 178 10.02 17.58 1.44
CA ALA A 178 9.81 16.15 1.20
C ALA A 178 10.86 15.50 0.29
N VAL A 179 11.41 16.29 -0.64
CA VAL A 179 12.43 15.89 -1.62
C VAL A 179 13.86 15.99 -1.04
N PHE A 180 14.06 16.65 0.11
CA PHE A 180 15.40 16.93 0.65
C PHE A 180 15.97 15.89 1.60
N PHE A 181 15.15 15.17 2.37
CA PHE A 181 15.67 14.34 3.47
C PHE A 181 16.61 13.22 2.98
N ASP A 182 16.21 12.49 1.93
CA ASP A 182 17.10 11.49 1.33
C ASP A 182 17.18 11.72 -0.17
N ARG A 183 18.16 12.55 -0.54
CA ARG A 183 18.56 12.95 -1.90
C ARG A 183 18.62 11.83 -2.95
N HIS A 184 18.59 10.59 -2.48
CA HIS A 184 18.67 9.38 -3.27
C HIS A 184 17.32 8.67 -3.51
N TYR A 185 16.31 8.93 -2.68
CA TYR A 185 14.99 8.28 -2.71
C TYR A 185 13.84 9.27 -2.90
N ALA A 186 14.10 10.55 -2.63
CA ALA A 186 13.07 11.55 -2.54
C ALA A 186 12.24 11.69 -3.84
N PRO A 187 12.85 11.72 -5.04
CA PRO A 187 12.08 11.77 -6.28
C PRO A 187 11.24 10.52 -6.52
N ALA A 188 11.74 9.34 -6.12
CA ALA A 188 11.00 8.07 -6.22
C ALA A 188 9.66 8.09 -5.46
N ARG A 189 9.48 9.02 -4.52
CA ARG A 189 8.23 9.20 -3.76
C ARG A 189 7.21 10.09 -4.49
N LEU A 190 7.66 10.93 -5.43
CA LEU A 190 6.83 11.78 -6.28
C LEU A 190 6.57 11.17 -7.67
N MET A 191 7.47 10.31 -8.14
CA MET A 191 7.33 9.56 -9.39
C MET A 191 6.00 8.81 -9.58
N PRO A 192 5.36 8.23 -8.53
CA PRO A 192 4.04 7.62 -8.69
C PRO A 192 3.03 8.57 -9.34
N MET A 193 3.03 9.85 -8.95
CA MET A 193 2.06 10.83 -9.47
C MET A 193 2.34 11.20 -10.93
N LEU A 194 3.61 11.31 -11.32
CA LEU A 194 3.99 11.54 -12.72
C LEU A 194 3.65 10.34 -13.61
N ASP A 195 3.84 9.11 -13.13
CA ASP A 195 3.45 7.91 -13.88
C ASP A 195 1.93 7.78 -14.02
N VAL A 196 1.18 8.09 -12.95
CA VAL A 196 -0.29 8.14 -12.98
C VAL A 196 -0.78 9.16 -14.00
N LEU A 197 -0.32 10.41 -13.96
CA LEU A 197 -0.79 11.45 -14.89
C LEU A 197 -0.47 11.14 -16.36
N ARG A 198 0.64 10.44 -16.63
CA ARG A 198 0.97 9.98 -18.00
C ARG A 198 0.00 8.93 -18.50
N ARG A 199 -0.45 8.03 -17.64
CA ARG A 199 -1.29 6.87 -18.01
C ARG A 199 -2.78 7.15 -17.88
N HIS A 200 -3.13 8.06 -16.98
CA HIS A 200 -4.48 8.46 -16.62
C HIS A 200 -4.61 9.99 -16.74
N PRO A 201 -4.52 10.56 -17.97
CA PRO A 201 -4.52 12.01 -18.18
C PRO A 201 -5.84 12.69 -17.79
N ASN A 202 -6.91 11.92 -17.63
CA ASN A 202 -8.23 12.37 -17.21
C ASN A 202 -8.46 12.22 -15.70
N LEU A 203 -7.39 12.07 -14.90
CA LEU A 203 -7.49 12.03 -13.44
C LEU A 203 -8.19 13.31 -12.94
N PRO A 204 -9.20 13.20 -12.05
CA PRO A 204 -9.86 14.38 -11.51
C PRO A 204 -8.91 15.26 -10.70
N ASP A 205 -9.27 16.54 -10.55
CA ASP A 205 -8.55 17.46 -9.66
C ASP A 205 -8.53 16.87 -8.24
N VAL A 206 -7.35 16.77 -7.63
CA VAL A 206 -7.15 16.19 -6.29
C VAL A 206 -6.11 16.96 -5.48
N ASP A 207 -6.35 17.14 -4.17
CA ASP A 207 -5.43 17.72 -3.20
C ASP A 207 -5.16 16.69 -2.09
N LEU A 208 -3.93 16.21 -2.00
CA LEU A 208 -3.57 15.14 -1.07
C LEU A 208 -2.24 15.42 -0.36
N VAL A 209 -2.06 14.76 0.78
CA VAL A 209 -0.82 14.84 1.56
C VAL A 209 -0.22 13.45 1.70
N VAL A 210 1.06 13.32 1.33
CA VAL A 210 1.83 12.08 1.37
C VAL A 210 2.93 12.20 2.42
N ALA A 211 2.89 11.33 3.42
CA ALA A 211 3.92 11.09 4.40
C ALA A 211 4.86 9.97 3.92
N ALA A 212 6.09 10.34 3.62
CA ALA A 212 7.11 9.41 3.15
C ALA A 212 8.00 8.90 4.29
N VAL A 213 7.34 8.32 5.29
CA VAL A 213 7.93 7.70 6.47
C VAL A 213 7.69 6.18 6.47
N ASP A 214 8.50 5.46 7.24
CA ASP A 214 8.39 4.00 7.36
C ASP A 214 7.16 3.55 8.16
N GLU A 215 6.73 4.36 9.13
CA GLU A 215 5.56 4.11 9.98
C GLU A 215 4.39 5.02 9.59
N PRO A 216 3.15 4.51 9.50
CA PRO A 216 1.95 5.34 9.34
C PRO A 216 1.78 6.32 10.52
N ARG A 217 0.98 7.37 10.32
CA ARG A 217 0.94 8.55 11.21
C ARG A 217 -0.34 8.69 12.01
N ILE A 218 -1.49 8.39 11.43
CA ILE A 218 -2.80 8.67 12.00
C ILE A 218 -3.20 7.52 12.92
N ARG A 219 -2.68 7.53 14.16
CA ARG A 219 -2.94 6.51 15.18
C ARG A 219 -4.39 6.51 15.67
N ILE A 220 -5.06 5.37 15.53
CA ILE A 220 -6.42 5.14 16.05
C ILE A 220 -6.50 4.08 17.13
N LYS A 221 -5.57 3.11 17.12
CA LYS A 221 -5.48 2.13 18.21
C LYS A 221 -4.55 2.66 19.28
N VAL A 222 -5.13 3.40 20.21
CA VAL A 222 -4.43 4.01 21.34
C VAL A 222 -4.89 3.38 22.66
N ASP A 223 -4.06 3.48 23.68
CA ASP A 223 -4.44 3.00 25.01
C ASP A 223 -5.46 3.94 25.69
N ARG A 224 -5.95 3.54 26.86
CA ARG A 224 -6.96 4.28 27.63
C ARG A 224 -6.46 5.67 28.07
N THR A 225 -5.15 5.86 28.24
CA THR A 225 -4.56 7.14 28.66
C THR A 225 -4.38 8.12 27.51
N GLU A 226 -4.13 7.62 26.30
CA GLU A 226 -4.00 8.41 25.08
C GLU A 226 -5.35 8.66 24.38
N TRP A 227 -6.36 7.83 24.64
CA TRP A 227 -7.71 7.98 24.06
C TRP A 227 -8.31 9.39 24.22
N PRO A 228 -8.30 10.03 25.40
CA PRO A 228 -8.81 11.40 25.55
C PRO A 228 -8.06 12.42 24.69
N ARG A 229 -6.75 12.23 24.47
CA ARG A 229 -5.95 13.09 23.59
C ARG A 229 -6.33 12.88 22.13
N THR A 230 -6.43 11.63 21.68
CA THR A 230 -6.83 11.30 20.30
C THR A 230 -8.24 11.81 19.97
N VAL A 231 -9.21 11.63 20.88
CA VAL A 231 -10.57 12.17 20.68
C VAL A 231 -10.59 13.70 20.69
N ARG A 232 -9.76 14.35 21.51
CA ARG A 232 -9.62 15.81 21.50
C ARG A 232 -9.00 16.34 20.21
N LEU A 233 -8.08 15.57 19.60
CA LEU A 233 -7.48 15.90 18.31
C LEU A 233 -8.47 15.71 17.15
N TYR A 234 -9.34 14.70 17.21
CA TYR A 234 -10.31 14.36 16.16
C TYR A 234 -11.73 14.15 16.74
N PRO A 235 -12.42 15.18 17.24
CA PRO A 235 -13.76 15.05 17.80
C PRO A 235 -14.78 14.81 16.69
N GLY A 236 -15.13 13.54 16.46
CA GLY A 236 -16.07 13.12 15.42
C GLY A 236 -17.56 13.47 15.64
N PHE A 237 -17.92 14.49 16.42
CA PHE A 237 -19.30 14.98 16.61
C PHE A 237 -19.28 16.48 17.01
N PRO A 238 -20.35 17.26 16.72
CA PRO A 238 -20.37 18.70 16.94
C PRO A 238 -20.37 19.00 18.45
N VAL A 239 -19.20 19.28 19.00
CA VAL A 239 -19.07 19.90 20.31
C VAL A 239 -19.17 21.40 20.10
N ALA A 240 -20.19 22.02 20.70
CA ALA A 240 -20.39 23.46 20.64
C ALA A 240 -19.09 24.20 21.04
N GLY A 241 -18.47 24.89 20.07
CA GLY A 241 -17.28 25.71 20.29
C GLY A 241 -15.92 25.03 20.08
N GLY A 242 -15.83 23.80 19.57
CA GLY A 242 -14.55 23.10 19.32
C GLY A 242 -14.29 22.82 17.84
N GLY A 243 -13.27 23.46 17.26
CA GLY A 243 -12.85 23.26 15.86
C GLY A 243 -12.12 21.94 15.59
N GLY A 244 -12.78 20.81 15.81
CA GLY A 244 -12.19 19.51 15.48
C GLY A 244 -13.02 18.73 14.45
N GLY A 245 -12.31 17.99 13.58
CA GLY A 245 -12.87 17.24 12.45
C GLY A 245 -12.55 15.75 12.50
N LEU A 246 -13.01 15.01 11.49
CA LEU A 246 -12.62 13.62 11.26
C LEU A 246 -11.09 13.51 11.16
N PRO A 247 -10.48 12.34 11.51
CA PRO A 247 -9.06 12.12 11.28
C PRO A 247 -8.68 12.47 9.84
N PRO A 248 -7.57 13.20 9.62
CA PRO A 248 -7.24 13.69 8.29
C PRO A 248 -6.79 12.53 7.37
N PRO A 249 -7.11 12.58 6.08
CA PRO A 249 -6.64 11.59 5.15
C PRO A 249 -5.17 11.85 4.82
N LEU A 250 -4.31 10.93 5.23
CA LEU A 250 -2.88 10.99 4.99
C LEU A 250 -2.41 9.73 4.27
N PHE A 251 -1.60 9.89 3.24
CA PHE A 251 -1.04 8.77 2.50
C PHE A 251 0.33 8.37 3.06
N SER A 252 0.57 7.09 3.30
CA SER A 252 1.85 6.57 3.82
C SER A 252 2.34 5.36 3.01
N SER A 253 3.66 5.16 2.93
CA SER A 253 4.25 4.01 2.20
C SER A 253 3.84 2.66 2.78
N THR A 254 3.46 2.65 4.05
CA THR A 254 2.94 1.49 4.76
C THR A 254 1.66 1.86 5.51
N ILE A 255 0.83 0.84 5.73
CA ILE A 255 -0.40 0.93 6.52
C ILE A 255 -0.42 -0.21 7.53
N ASP A 256 -1.25 -0.08 8.56
CA ASP A 256 -1.51 -1.16 9.51
C ASP A 256 -2.90 -1.02 10.16
N SER A 257 -3.27 -2.00 10.99
CA SER A 257 -4.57 -2.00 11.69
C SER A 257 -4.69 -0.99 12.85
N ALA A 258 -3.59 -0.35 13.24
CA ALA A 258 -3.53 0.63 14.32
C ALA A 258 -3.62 2.07 13.82
N HIS A 259 -3.60 2.30 12.50
CA HIS A 259 -3.62 3.61 11.87
C HIS A 259 -4.70 3.74 10.78
N LEU A 260 -4.99 4.97 10.37
CA LEU A 260 -5.96 5.31 9.30
C LEU A 260 -5.34 5.78 7.99
N ASP A 261 -4.00 5.75 7.88
CA ASP A 261 -3.30 6.17 6.68
C ASP A 261 -3.76 5.37 5.44
N LEU A 262 -3.78 6.05 4.30
CA LEU A 262 -4.05 5.47 2.99
C LEU A 262 -2.74 4.97 2.36
N ALA A 263 -2.74 3.82 1.71
CA ALA A 263 -1.50 3.24 1.22
C ALA A 263 -1.00 3.95 -0.06
N TRP A 264 0.25 4.38 -0.02
CA TRP A 264 1.01 4.98 -1.13
C TRP A 264 2.10 4.00 -1.62
N PRO A 265 2.43 3.94 -2.92
CA PRO A 265 3.55 3.13 -3.38
C PRO A 265 4.86 3.54 -2.72
N ASP A 266 5.60 2.57 -2.18
CA ASP A 266 6.88 2.82 -1.56
C ASP A 266 7.94 3.26 -2.60
N PHE A 267 9.00 3.92 -2.13
CA PHE A 267 10.06 4.43 -3.01
C PHE A 267 10.72 3.35 -3.87
N SER A 268 10.69 2.08 -3.46
CA SER A 268 11.38 0.99 -4.15
C SER A 268 10.76 0.66 -5.51
N PHE A 269 9.51 1.05 -5.77
CA PHE A 269 8.90 0.93 -7.09
C PHE A 269 9.59 1.82 -8.14
N TYR A 270 10.10 2.98 -7.72
CA TYR A 270 10.63 4.02 -8.60
C TYR A 270 12.09 4.39 -8.29
N MET A 271 12.90 3.43 -7.82
CA MET A 271 14.33 3.65 -7.56
C MET A 271 15.05 4.25 -8.80
N PRO A 272 16.15 5.00 -8.60
CA PRO A 272 16.90 5.58 -9.71
C PRO A 272 17.29 4.55 -10.78
N ARG A 273 17.11 4.92 -12.06
CA ARG A 273 17.46 4.06 -13.21
C ARG A 273 18.97 3.93 -13.42
N ARG A 274 19.75 4.91 -12.96
CA ARG A 274 21.22 4.92 -13.09
C ARG A 274 21.89 4.20 -11.91
N PRO A 275 23.10 3.65 -12.09
CA PRO A 275 23.83 2.99 -11.02
C PRO A 275 23.93 3.86 -9.78
N HIS A 276 23.56 3.28 -8.64
CA HIS A 276 23.35 4.01 -7.41
C HIS A 276 23.74 3.16 -6.19
N LYS A 277 24.07 3.80 -5.06
CA LYS A 277 24.51 3.09 -3.83
C LYS A 277 23.50 2.05 -3.31
N LEU A 278 22.23 2.16 -3.72
CA LEU A 278 21.13 1.30 -3.30
C LEU A 278 21.01 -0.01 -4.08
N ARG A 279 21.76 -0.15 -5.19
CA ARG A 279 21.97 -1.36 -6.03
C ARG A 279 20.72 -2.08 -6.57
N THR A 280 19.54 -1.81 -6.03
CA THR A 280 18.25 -2.40 -6.44
C THR A 280 17.70 -1.56 -7.59
N PRO A 281 17.48 -2.14 -8.78
CA PRO A 281 16.86 -1.42 -9.90
C PRO A 281 15.39 -1.05 -9.59
N PRO A 282 14.81 -0.06 -10.30
CA PRO A 282 13.37 0.21 -10.21
C PRO A 282 12.56 -1.02 -10.62
N TRP A 283 11.32 -1.05 -10.16
CA TRP A 283 10.41 -2.16 -10.40
C TRP A 283 10.17 -2.47 -11.88
N SER A 284 10.10 -1.43 -12.73
CA SER A 284 9.99 -1.57 -14.20
C SER A 284 11.13 -2.35 -14.84
N ARG A 285 12.28 -2.45 -14.17
CA ARG A 285 13.45 -3.23 -14.63
C ARG A 285 13.57 -4.54 -13.88
N LEU A 286 13.41 -4.48 -12.56
CA LEU A 286 13.67 -5.63 -11.70
C LEU A 286 12.59 -6.71 -11.82
N GLN A 287 11.32 -6.33 -11.96
CA GLN A 287 10.23 -7.30 -12.08
C GLN A 287 10.37 -8.23 -13.31
N PRO A 288 10.49 -7.72 -14.55
CA PRO A 288 10.67 -8.60 -15.72
C PRO A 288 11.96 -9.42 -15.63
N GLN A 289 13.05 -8.81 -15.15
CA GLN A 289 14.32 -9.51 -14.94
C GLN A 289 14.17 -10.69 -13.97
N MET A 290 13.54 -10.49 -12.81
CA MET A 290 13.34 -11.56 -11.83
C MET A 290 12.40 -12.63 -12.37
N LEU A 291 11.35 -12.27 -13.11
CA LEU A 291 10.46 -13.25 -13.76
C LEU A 291 11.23 -14.14 -14.73
N GLU A 292 12.10 -13.58 -15.56
CA GLU A 292 12.96 -14.33 -16.47
C GLU A 292 13.94 -15.24 -15.72
N GLN A 293 14.68 -14.68 -14.75
CA GLN A 293 15.69 -15.42 -13.97
C GLN A 293 15.10 -16.61 -13.22
N SER A 294 13.90 -16.44 -12.65
CA SER A 294 13.23 -17.49 -11.89
C SER A 294 12.49 -18.50 -12.78
N ALA A 295 12.11 -18.14 -14.01
CA ALA A 295 11.53 -19.09 -14.97
C ALA A 295 12.55 -20.15 -15.43
N ALA A 296 13.84 -19.83 -15.39
CA ALA A 296 14.93 -20.75 -15.70
C ALA A 296 15.15 -21.86 -14.65
N ILE A 297 14.47 -21.78 -13.49
CA ILE A 297 14.65 -22.73 -12.38
C ILE A 297 13.38 -23.56 -12.24
N SER A 298 13.48 -24.86 -12.55
CA SER A 298 12.34 -25.77 -12.41
C SER A 298 11.99 -25.98 -10.92
N TRP A 299 10.71 -26.25 -10.61
CA TRP A 299 10.29 -26.54 -9.24
C TRP A 299 11.03 -27.73 -8.63
N ALA A 300 11.35 -28.74 -9.44
CA ALA A 300 12.04 -29.96 -9.00
C ALA A 300 13.50 -29.70 -8.60
N ASP A 301 14.15 -28.72 -9.23
CA ASP A 301 15.57 -28.40 -8.97
C ASP A 301 15.75 -27.46 -7.76
N LYS A 302 14.65 -26.89 -7.24
CA LYS A 302 14.69 -25.97 -6.11
C LYS A 302 15.08 -26.70 -4.81
N ILE A 303 15.92 -26.05 -4.03
CA ILE A 303 16.45 -26.48 -2.73
C ILE A 303 15.34 -26.47 -1.68
N GLU A 304 15.19 -27.58 -0.94
CA GLU A 304 14.13 -27.75 0.06
C GLU A 304 14.50 -27.19 1.45
N LEU A 305 15.04 -25.97 1.48
CA LEU A 305 15.30 -25.21 2.70
C LEU A 305 14.49 -23.91 2.69
N ALA A 306 13.98 -23.52 3.86
CA ALA A 306 13.48 -22.17 4.08
C ALA A 306 14.63 -21.19 4.28
N VAL A 307 14.79 -20.23 3.36
CA VAL A 307 15.90 -19.30 3.41
C VAL A 307 15.47 -17.89 3.79
N HIS A 308 16.22 -17.28 4.70
CA HIS A 308 16.30 -15.83 4.88
C HIS A 308 17.70 -15.37 4.49
N THR A 309 17.80 -14.31 3.69
CA THR A 309 19.07 -13.60 3.48
C THR A 309 18.89 -12.11 3.77
N GLY A 310 19.83 -11.52 4.51
CA GLY A 310 19.81 -10.10 4.87
C GLY A 310 20.18 -9.82 6.32
N ASN A 311 19.97 -8.58 6.76
CA ASN A 311 20.38 -8.13 8.09
C ASN A 311 19.54 -8.81 9.18
N VAL A 312 20.20 -9.35 10.22
CA VAL A 312 19.59 -10.06 11.36
C VAL A 312 19.49 -9.17 12.62
N GLY A 313 19.77 -7.88 12.54
CA GLY A 313 19.81 -6.96 13.70
C GLY A 313 18.53 -6.83 14.53
N SER A 314 17.34 -6.98 13.93
CA SER A 314 16.05 -6.92 14.65
C SER A 314 15.84 -8.12 15.57
N SER A 315 15.11 -7.94 16.69
CA SER A 315 14.78 -9.04 17.62
C SER A 315 14.03 -10.20 16.94
N TYR A 316 13.15 -9.91 15.98
CA TYR A 316 12.41 -10.89 15.19
C TYR A 316 13.34 -11.78 14.33
N ARG A 317 14.30 -11.16 13.62
CA ARG A 317 15.27 -11.91 12.80
C ARG A 317 16.32 -12.63 13.64
N LYS A 318 16.69 -12.11 14.81
CA LYS A 318 17.52 -12.85 15.78
C LYS A 318 16.86 -14.17 16.20
N ARG A 319 15.53 -14.17 16.41
CA ARG A 319 14.78 -15.42 16.66
C ARG A 319 14.82 -16.38 15.48
N LEU A 320 14.72 -15.88 14.24
CA LEU A 320 14.92 -16.72 13.04
C LEU A 320 16.33 -17.32 12.98
N ALA A 321 17.37 -16.53 13.23
CA ALA A 321 18.74 -17.01 13.27
C ALA A 321 18.97 -18.06 14.36
N ALA A 322 18.41 -17.85 15.56
CA ALA A 322 18.45 -18.82 16.64
C ALA A 322 17.73 -20.12 16.25
N GLN A 323 16.56 -20.04 15.62
CA GLN A 323 15.84 -21.21 15.14
C GLN A 323 16.64 -21.97 14.08
N ALA A 324 17.29 -21.26 13.15
CA ALA A 324 18.08 -21.90 12.11
C ALA A 324 19.23 -22.74 12.68
N LYS A 325 19.90 -22.28 13.75
CA LYS A 325 20.97 -23.03 14.43
C LYS A 325 20.51 -24.40 14.93
N ILE A 326 19.28 -24.51 15.41
CA ILE A 326 18.72 -25.75 15.97
C ILE A 326 17.86 -26.54 14.97
N SER A 327 17.61 -26.01 13.78
CA SER A 327 16.83 -26.68 12.71
C SER A 327 17.52 -26.56 11.34
N PRO A 328 18.79 -26.99 11.21
CA PRO A 328 19.55 -26.84 9.98
C PRO A 328 19.05 -27.75 8.84
N ALA A 329 18.21 -28.75 9.13
CA ALA A 329 17.63 -29.60 8.09
C ALA A 329 16.48 -28.91 7.33
N GLU A 330 15.83 -27.91 7.93
CA GLU A 330 14.67 -27.23 7.36
C GLU A 330 14.94 -25.79 6.92
N MET A 331 15.94 -25.11 7.48
CA MET A 331 16.11 -23.68 7.21
C MET A 331 17.56 -23.19 7.21
N LEU A 332 17.77 -22.11 6.47
CA LEU A 332 19.01 -21.36 6.35
C LEU A 332 18.74 -19.88 6.66
N VAL A 333 19.50 -19.30 7.58
CA VAL A 333 19.56 -17.85 7.77
C VAL A 333 20.95 -17.37 7.40
N ASN A 334 21.04 -16.64 6.29
CA ASN A 334 22.24 -15.99 5.79
C ASN A 334 22.26 -14.51 6.17
N GLU A 335 23.03 -14.17 7.20
CA GLU A 335 23.19 -12.78 7.61
C GLU A 335 24.14 -12.01 6.70
N LEU A 336 23.64 -10.87 6.22
CA LEU A 336 24.37 -9.87 5.47
C LEU A 336 24.01 -8.48 5.97
N PHE A 337 25.03 -7.65 6.18
CA PHE A 337 24.87 -6.25 6.56
C PHE A 337 25.34 -5.33 5.44
N ILE A 338 24.77 -4.12 5.37
CA ILE A 338 25.15 -3.11 4.36
C ILE A 338 26.64 -2.73 4.46
N GLY A 339 27.23 -2.83 5.65
CA GLY A 339 28.65 -2.61 5.89
C GLY A 339 29.58 -3.71 5.36
N ASP A 340 29.03 -4.86 4.94
CA ASP A 340 29.82 -5.94 4.31
C ASP A 340 30.09 -5.68 2.83
N HIS A 341 29.45 -4.64 2.27
CA HIS A 341 29.62 -4.26 0.87
C HIS A 341 31.09 -3.94 0.60
N GLY A 342 31.68 -4.65 -0.37
CA GLY A 342 33.10 -4.50 -0.73
C GLY A 342 34.06 -5.42 0.04
N ARG A 343 33.61 -6.07 1.12
CA ARG A 343 34.37 -7.13 1.82
C ARG A 343 33.98 -8.51 1.33
N ILE A 344 32.68 -8.76 1.19
CA ILE A 344 32.14 -10.02 0.68
C ILE A 344 31.97 -9.89 -0.84
N ASN A 345 32.80 -10.61 -1.59
CA ASN A 345 32.82 -10.60 -3.06
C ASN A 345 32.33 -11.91 -3.70
N SER A 346 32.04 -12.93 -2.88
CA SER A 346 31.64 -14.26 -3.34
C SER A 346 30.17 -14.55 -3.02
N THR A 347 29.52 -15.29 -3.92
CA THR A 347 28.15 -15.75 -3.73
C THR A 347 28.09 -17.04 -2.90
N CYS A 348 26.96 -17.34 -2.28
CA CYS A 348 26.82 -18.56 -1.47
C CYS A 348 26.89 -19.83 -2.31
N ALA A 349 26.54 -19.77 -3.60
CA ALA A 349 26.78 -20.84 -4.56
C ALA A 349 28.27 -21.06 -4.79
N THR A 350 29.02 -19.99 -5.09
CA THR A 350 30.46 -20.09 -5.42
C THR A 350 31.32 -20.69 -4.29
N ILE A 351 30.92 -20.50 -3.03
CA ILE A 351 31.63 -21.07 -1.88
C ILE A 351 30.95 -22.32 -1.29
N ASN A 352 30.00 -22.93 -2.02
CA ASN A 352 29.29 -24.15 -1.63
C ASN A 352 28.56 -24.07 -0.28
N ARG A 353 28.03 -22.90 0.09
CA ARG A 353 27.26 -22.70 1.34
C ARG A 353 25.74 -22.62 1.14
N HIS A 354 25.27 -22.40 -0.09
CA HIS A 354 23.85 -22.32 -0.45
C HIS A 354 22.99 -23.56 -0.12
N ARG A 355 23.60 -24.72 0.18
CA ARG A 355 22.88 -25.94 0.61
C ARG A 355 23.12 -26.30 2.07
N THR A 356 23.97 -25.56 2.76
CA THR A 356 24.26 -25.77 4.18
C THR A 356 23.21 -25.02 4.98
N GLY A 357 22.22 -25.73 5.52
CA GLY A 357 21.27 -25.12 6.45
C GLY A 357 21.94 -24.73 7.77
N GLY A 358 21.22 -23.98 8.60
CA GLY A 358 21.76 -23.36 9.81
C GLY A 358 21.84 -21.84 9.73
N PHE A 359 22.65 -21.26 10.61
CA PHE A 359 22.92 -19.83 10.62
C PHE A 359 24.34 -19.56 10.15
N GLN A 360 24.47 -18.68 9.16
CA GLN A 360 25.76 -18.21 8.67
C GLN A 360 25.78 -16.69 8.64
N GLN A 361 26.95 -16.10 8.92
CA GLN A 361 27.08 -14.67 9.15
C GLN A 361 28.29 -14.11 8.39
N HIS A 362 28.05 -13.08 7.58
CA HIS A 362 29.10 -12.33 6.87
C HIS A 362 30.01 -13.19 5.97
N LEU A 363 29.50 -14.29 5.40
CA LEU A 363 30.30 -15.21 4.58
C LEU A 363 30.14 -15.01 3.08
N CYS A 364 28.91 -14.79 2.60
CA CYS A 364 28.59 -14.74 1.19
C CYS A 364 27.28 -14.00 0.95
N TYR A 365 27.14 -13.37 -0.22
CA TYR A 365 25.87 -12.81 -0.65
C TYR A 365 25.06 -13.79 -1.49
N MET A 366 23.75 -13.55 -1.58
CA MET A 366 22.87 -14.28 -2.49
C MET A 366 22.29 -13.32 -3.53
N THR A 367 22.51 -13.63 -4.80
CA THR A 367 21.81 -13.00 -5.92
C THR A 367 20.32 -13.33 -5.89
N PHE A 368 19.50 -12.61 -6.68
CA PHE A 368 18.08 -12.96 -6.83
C PHE A 368 17.90 -14.37 -7.40
N THR A 369 18.70 -14.76 -8.40
CA THR A 369 18.69 -16.13 -8.96
C THR A 369 18.97 -17.18 -7.89
N GLU A 370 19.98 -16.97 -7.03
CA GLU A 370 20.26 -17.88 -5.92
C GLU A 370 19.12 -17.93 -4.91
N GLN A 371 18.51 -16.80 -4.55
CA GLN A 371 17.32 -16.81 -3.69
C GLN A 371 16.18 -17.58 -4.36
N CYS A 372 15.94 -17.39 -5.65
CA CYS A 372 14.91 -18.12 -6.38
C CYS A 372 15.22 -19.62 -6.56
N SER A 373 16.42 -20.10 -6.20
CA SER A 373 16.75 -21.52 -6.19
C SER A 373 16.17 -22.30 -5.00
N TYR A 374 15.52 -21.64 -4.03
CA TYR A 374 14.92 -22.32 -2.86
C TYR A 374 13.41 -22.48 -3.03
N LYS A 375 12.84 -23.61 -2.58
CA LYS A 375 11.38 -23.83 -2.57
C LYS A 375 10.67 -22.91 -1.58
N TYR A 376 11.33 -22.54 -0.48
CA TYR A 376 10.72 -21.82 0.64
C TYR A 376 11.51 -20.53 0.94
N LEU A 377 10.84 -19.39 0.92
CA LEU A 377 11.44 -18.07 1.15
C LEU A 377 10.82 -17.41 2.38
N LEU A 378 11.64 -16.88 3.28
CA LEU A 378 11.16 -16.29 4.53
C LEU A 378 10.92 -14.79 4.38
N ASN A 379 9.67 -14.34 4.56
CA ASN A 379 9.36 -12.94 4.85
C ASN A 379 9.22 -12.72 6.36
N SER A 380 9.84 -11.68 6.90
CA SER A 380 9.93 -11.47 8.35
C SER A 380 10.16 -10.00 8.70
N ALA A 381 9.65 -9.61 9.86
CA ALA A 381 9.75 -8.23 10.36
C ALA A 381 11.20 -7.75 10.49
N SER A 382 11.39 -6.44 10.47
CA SER A 382 12.68 -5.75 10.63
C SER A 382 12.60 -4.74 11.78
N ILE A 383 13.57 -3.83 11.88
CA ILE A 383 13.50 -2.66 12.77
C ILE A 383 12.43 -1.65 12.28
N GLY A 384 12.19 -1.60 10.96
CA GLY A 384 11.05 -0.92 10.34
C GLY A 384 10.25 -1.88 9.43
N TYR A 385 9.63 -1.36 8.38
CA TYR A 385 8.93 -2.22 7.42
C TYR A 385 9.90 -3.00 6.51
N ALA A 386 9.45 -4.13 5.97
CA ALA A 386 10.27 -5.04 5.16
C ALA A 386 9.72 -5.14 3.72
N ASN A 387 10.28 -4.33 2.81
CA ASN A 387 9.85 -4.25 1.41
C ASN A 387 10.19 -5.47 0.53
N LYS A 388 10.75 -6.54 1.10
CA LYS A 388 11.25 -7.69 0.33
C LYS A 388 10.15 -8.60 -0.22
N PHE A 389 8.94 -8.50 0.33
CA PHE A 389 7.88 -9.49 0.13
C PHE A 389 7.50 -9.67 -1.35
N LYS A 390 7.27 -8.56 -2.08
CA LYS A 390 7.01 -8.57 -3.53
C LYS A 390 8.08 -9.30 -4.35
N TYR A 391 9.37 -9.14 -4.02
CA TYR A 391 10.45 -9.80 -4.76
C TYR A 391 10.48 -11.31 -4.50
N LEU A 392 10.21 -11.75 -3.27
CA LEU A 392 10.19 -13.18 -2.94
C LEU A 392 9.10 -13.93 -3.70
N LEU A 393 7.92 -13.32 -3.85
CA LEU A 393 6.79 -13.89 -4.57
C LEU A 393 7.09 -14.08 -6.08
N LEU A 394 7.95 -13.24 -6.67
CA LEU A 394 8.37 -13.41 -8.07
C LEU A 394 9.19 -14.68 -8.32
N CYS A 395 9.79 -15.29 -7.30
CA CYS A 395 10.67 -16.45 -7.49
C CYS A 395 9.96 -17.74 -7.92
N GLY A 396 8.62 -17.80 -7.89
CA GLY A 396 7.91 -19.07 -8.06
C GLY A 396 8.24 -20.06 -6.94
N SER A 397 8.41 -19.53 -5.74
CA SER A 397 8.70 -20.25 -4.50
C SER A 397 7.58 -19.97 -3.50
N VAL A 398 7.39 -20.85 -2.51
CA VAL A 398 6.44 -20.56 -1.42
C VAL A 398 7.06 -19.53 -0.51
N VAL A 399 6.42 -18.37 -0.38
CA VAL A 399 6.80 -17.41 0.66
C VAL A 399 6.14 -17.80 1.97
N ILE A 400 6.94 -18.01 3.01
CA ILE A 400 6.50 -18.21 4.38
C ILE A 400 6.58 -16.85 5.10
N TYR A 401 5.42 -16.29 5.40
CA TYR A 401 5.25 -15.01 6.07
C TYR A 401 5.21 -15.21 7.58
N VAL A 402 6.27 -14.79 8.28
CA VAL A 402 6.39 -14.87 9.73
C VAL A 402 5.70 -13.66 10.34
N ARG A 403 4.56 -13.88 11.02
CA ARG A 403 3.68 -12.81 11.50
C ARG A 403 4.23 -12.04 12.70
N ASP A 404 5.06 -12.68 13.51
CA ASP A 404 5.69 -12.07 14.69
C ASP A 404 6.42 -10.78 14.31
N GLY A 405 5.95 -9.66 14.86
CA GLY A 405 6.46 -8.31 14.60
C GLY A 405 6.01 -7.66 13.29
N MET A 406 5.23 -8.34 12.45
CA MET A 406 4.82 -7.82 11.16
C MET A 406 3.55 -6.98 11.28
N THR A 407 3.75 -5.69 11.55
CA THR A 407 2.64 -4.72 11.69
C THR A 407 2.35 -3.98 10.39
N HIS A 408 3.38 -3.69 9.62
CA HIS A 408 3.29 -2.89 8.39
C HIS A 408 2.89 -3.72 7.18
N GLN A 409 2.06 -3.14 6.32
CA GLN A 409 1.66 -3.69 5.03
C GLN A 409 1.81 -2.64 3.92
N GLU A 410 2.25 -3.07 2.75
CA GLU A 410 2.20 -2.26 1.52
C GLU A 410 0.83 -2.41 0.83
N PHE A 411 0.48 -1.47 -0.07
CA PHE A 411 -0.84 -1.43 -0.73
C PHE A 411 -1.23 -2.73 -1.44
N TYR A 412 -0.28 -3.40 -2.10
CA TYR A 412 -0.53 -4.63 -2.86
C TYR A 412 -0.83 -5.83 -1.95
N GLU A 413 -0.42 -5.78 -0.67
CA GLU A 413 -0.68 -6.85 0.28
C GLU A 413 -2.18 -6.99 0.57
N LEU A 414 -2.97 -5.93 0.40
CA LEU A 414 -4.43 -5.97 0.54
C LEU A 414 -5.10 -6.89 -0.49
N GLY A 415 -4.45 -7.16 -1.63
CA GLY A 415 -4.89 -8.12 -2.64
C GLY A 415 -4.25 -9.51 -2.51
N LEU A 416 -3.44 -9.75 -1.47
CA LEU A 416 -2.86 -11.05 -1.18
C LEU A 416 -3.69 -11.82 -0.16
N LEU A 417 -3.65 -13.15 -0.27
CA LEU A 417 -4.47 -14.04 0.52
C LEU A 417 -3.57 -15.15 1.09
N PRO A 418 -3.48 -15.28 2.43
CA PRO A 418 -2.73 -16.37 3.04
C PRO A 418 -3.40 -17.71 2.72
N GLY A 419 -2.59 -18.75 2.49
CA GLY A 419 -3.01 -20.06 2.01
C GLY A 419 -3.24 -20.14 0.49
N ILE A 420 -3.22 -19.01 -0.22
CA ILE A 420 -3.41 -18.95 -1.67
C ILE A 420 -2.15 -18.41 -2.34
N HIS A 421 -1.73 -17.20 -1.98
CA HIS A 421 -0.59 -16.52 -2.62
C HIS A 421 0.72 -16.71 -1.82
N TYR A 422 0.61 -17.03 -0.53
CA TYR A 422 1.73 -17.28 0.40
C TYR A 422 1.20 -18.11 1.58
N VAL A 423 2.08 -18.66 2.41
CA VAL A 423 1.67 -19.28 3.70
C VAL A 423 2.13 -18.43 4.87
N SER A 424 1.43 -18.51 6.00
CA SER A 424 1.79 -17.74 7.19
C SER A 424 2.05 -18.63 8.39
N VAL A 425 3.03 -18.26 9.21
CA VAL A 425 3.33 -18.89 10.51
C VAL A 425 3.28 -17.83 11.61
N PRO A 426 2.92 -18.20 12.87
CA PRO A 426 2.87 -17.24 13.96
C PRO A 426 4.23 -16.60 14.24
N ASP A 427 5.29 -17.39 14.30
CA ASP A 427 6.63 -16.96 14.73
C ASP A 427 7.74 -17.80 14.08
N ALA A 428 8.99 -17.52 14.45
CA ALA A 428 10.16 -18.23 13.97
C ALA A 428 10.16 -19.73 14.33
N ALA A 429 9.66 -20.10 15.50
CA ALA A 429 9.70 -21.48 16.00
C ALA A 429 8.78 -22.42 15.19
N ALA A 430 7.74 -21.86 14.57
CA ALA A 430 6.81 -22.61 13.71
C ALA A 430 7.35 -22.86 12.29
N VAL A 431 8.44 -22.23 11.86
CA VAL A 431 9.00 -22.36 10.50
C VAL A 431 9.38 -23.80 10.15
N PRO A 432 10.14 -24.56 10.95
CA PRO A 432 10.54 -25.93 10.58
C PRO A 432 9.35 -26.88 10.41
N ALA A 433 8.32 -26.74 11.25
CA ALA A 433 7.10 -27.54 11.13
C ALA A 433 6.35 -27.24 9.82
N MET A 434 6.25 -25.95 9.44
CA MET A 434 5.68 -25.55 8.16
C MET A 434 6.47 -26.10 6.98
N VAL A 435 7.81 -26.06 7.02
CA VAL A 435 8.65 -26.64 5.97
C VAL A 435 8.39 -28.13 5.80
N ARG A 436 8.37 -28.91 6.89
CA ARG A 436 8.07 -30.35 6.83
C ARG A 436 6.68 -30.61 6.24
N TRP A 437 5.68 -29.81 6.62
CA TRP A 437 4.34 -29.94 6.08
C TRP A 437 4.28 -29.60 4.58
N LEU A 438 4.94 -28.53 4.14
CA LEU A 438 5.00 -28.17 2.72
C LEU A 438 5.72 -29.23 1.88
N LYS A 439 6.78 -29.85 2.42
CA LYS A 439 7.47 -30.97 1.78
C LYS A 439 6.55 -32.18 1.60
N ALA A 440 5.77 -32.51 2.63
CA ALA A 440 4.78 -33.60 2.57
C ALA A 440 3.58 -33.28 1.64
N ASN A 441 3.35 -31.99 1.34
CA ASN A 441 2.25 -31.51 0.52
C ASN A 441 2.76 -30.72 -0.70
N ASP A 442 3.72 -31.29 -1.44
CA ASP A 442 4.45 -30.59 -2.52
C ASP A 442 3.53 -30.02 -3.61
N ALA A 443 2.46 -30.73 -3.96
CA ALA A 443 1.46 -30.24 -4.93
C ALA A 443 0.79 -28.93 -4.47
N TYR A 444 0.44 -28.84 -3.19
CA TYR A 444 -0.10 -27.60 -2.62
C TYR A 444 0.97 -26.51 -2.56
N ALA A 445 2.19 -26.85 -2.13
CA ALA A 445 3.31 -25.90 -2.09
C ALA A 445 3.57 -25.29 -3.48
N ARG A 446 3.60 -26.12 -4.52
CA ARG A 446 3.74 -25.66 -5.91
C ARG A 446 2.57 -24.77 -6.34
N ALA A 447 1.34 -25.12 -6.00
CA ALA A 447 0.16 -24.30 -6.33
C ALA A 447 0.23 -22.91 -5.69
N VAL A 448 0.57 -22.81 -4.41
CA VAL A 448 0.74 -21.53 -3.70
C VAL A 448 1.87 -20.71 -4.31
N ALA A 449 3.01 -21.34 -4.61
CA ALA A 449 4.14 -20.67 -5.24
C ALA A 449 3.77 -20.10 -6.63
N MET A 450 3.01 -20.85 -7.44
CA MET A 450 2.55 -20.42 -8.75
C MET A 450 1.50 -19.30 -8.66
N ALA A 451 0.55 -19.38 -7.73
CA ALA A 451 -0.47 -18.34 -7.52
C ALA A 451 0.16 -17.03 -7.02
N GLY A 452 1.07 -17.11 -6.03
CA GLY A 452 1.82 -15.95 -5.54
C GLY A 452 2.66 -15.28 -6.62
N ARG A 453 3.33 -16.07 -7.45
CA ARG A 453 4.06 -15.58 -8.62
C ARG A 453 3.15 -14.92 -9.64
N ALA A 454 2.04 -15.56 -10.02
CA ALA A 454 1.10 -15.00 -11.00
C ALA A 454 0.54 -13.64 -10.55
N ARG A 455 0.19 -13.54 -9.27
CA ARG A 455 -0.26 -12.29 -8.65
C ARG A 455 0.78 -11.17 -8.74
N MET A 456 2.04 -11.45 -8.38
CA MET A 456 3.11 -10.43 -8.46
C MET A 456 3.60 -10.16 -9.89
N ALA A 457 3.51 -11.14 -10.79
CA ALA A 457 3.80 -10.93 -12.21
C ALA A 457 2.84 -9.91 -12.83
N ALA A 458 1.58 -9.88 -12.37
CA ALA A 458 0.59 -8.91 -12.81
C ALA A 458 0.71 -7.53 -12.14
N LEU A 459 1.49 -7.40 -11.07
CA LEU A 459 1.79 -6.10 -10.47
C LEU A 459 2.87 -5.40 -11.31
N THR A 460 2.57 -5.00 -12.55
CA THR A 460 3.48 -4.20 -13.39
C THR A 460 3.52 -2.75 -12.90
N THR A 461 4.42 -1.91 -13.42
CA THR A 461 4.34 -0.46 -13.16
C THR A 461 3.01 0.15 -13.57
N ASP A 462 2.41 -0.39 -14.64
CA ASP A 462 1.09 0.01 -15.13
C ASP A 462 0.03 -0.31 -14.07
N ALA A 463 0.05 -1.52 -13.51
CA ALA A 463 -0.86 -1.91 -12.44
C ALA A 463 -0.69 -1.09 -11.15
N VAL A 464 0.54 -0.67 -10.83
CA VAL A 464 0.82 0.26 -9.71
C VAL A 464 0.16 1.62 -9.99
N ALA A 465 0.30 2.16 -11.20
CA ALA A 465 -0.33 3.41 -11.59
C ALA A 465 -1.87 3.30 -11.63
N ASP A 466 -2.41 2.18 -12.10
CA ASP A 466 -3.85 1.90 -12.10
C ASP A 466 -4.43 1.88 -10.69
N TYR A 467 -3.72 1.27 -9.73
CA TYR A 467 -4.10 1.30 -8.33
C TYR A 467 -4.17 2.75 -7.80
N VAL A 468 -3.11 3.53 -8.00
CA VAL A 468 -3.08 4.92 -7.50
C VAL A 468 -4.15 5.77 -8.18
N ALA A 469 -4.36 5.61 -9.49
CA ALA A 469 -5.40 6.32 -10.22
C ALA A 469 -6.81 5.99 -9.70
N GLU A 470 -7.10 4.70 -9.46
CA GLU A 470 -8.39 4.27 -8.92
C GLU A 470 -8.61 4.78 -7.49
N LEU A 471 -7.57 4.73 -6.64
CA LEU A 471 -7.62 5.30 -5.29
C LEU A 471 -7.87 6.81 -5.32
N LEU A 472 -7.13 7.56 -6.14
CA LEU A 472 -7.26 9.01 -6.25
C LEU A 472 -8.60 9.44 -6.88
N LYS A 473 -9.14 8.65 -7.82
CA LYS A 473 -10.46 8.89 -8.38
C LYS A 473 -11.56 8.78 -7.31
N GLN A 474 -11.52 7.72 -6.50
CA GLN A 474 -12.47 7.55 -5.40
C GLN A 474 -12.25 8.61 -4.30
N TYR A 475 -11.00 8.95 -4.00
CA TYR A 475 -10.63 10.01 -3.06
C TYR A 475 -11.16 11.38 -3.51
N ALA A 476 -10.97 11.74 -4.78
CA ALA A 476 -11.42 13.02 -5.31
C ALA A 476 -12.94 13.17 -5.25
N ALA A 477 -13.69 12.07 -5.38
CA ALA A 477 -15.14 12.07 -5.21
C ALA A 477 -15.61 12.34 -3.77
N LEU A 478 -14.74 12.18 -2.77
CA LEU A 478 -15.02 12.53 -1.38
C LEU A 478 -14.72 14.01 -1.09
N GLN A 479 -13.95 14.71 -1.94
CA GLN A 479 -13.62 16.11 -1.71
C GLN A 479 -14.87 17.00 -1.87
N THR A 480 -15.17 17.78 -0.84
CA THR A 480 -16.30 18.73 -0.82
C THR A 480 -15.94 20.09 -1.42
N PHE A 481 -14.73 20.21 -1.97
CA PHE A 481 -14.16 21.41 -2.54
C PHE A 481 -13.50 21.08 -3.88
N ARG A 482 -13.34 22.11 -4.71
CA ARG A 482 -12.53 21.99 -5.93
C ARG A 482 -11.08 22.37 -5.60
N PRO A 483 -10.10 21.47 -5.79
CA PRO A 483 -8.69 21.81 -5.58
C PRO A 483 -8.26 23.02 -6.39
N SER A 484 -7.43 23.86 -5.78
CA SER A 484 -6.81 25.03 -6.41
C SER A 484 -5.33 25.05 -6.08
N VAL A 485 -4.52 25.57 -7.00
CA VAL A 485 -3.06 25.61 -6.84
C VAL A 485 -2.71 26.46 -5.62
N ALA A 486 -2.06 25.83 -4.63
CA ALA A 486 -1.64 26.51 -3.41
C ALA A 486 -0.60 27.58 -3.73
N LYS A 487 -0.60 28.66 -2.92
CA LYS A 487 0.36 29.75 -3.07
C LYS A 487 1.80 29.21 -2.94
N GLY A 488 2.64 29.50 -3.93
CA GLY A 488 4.03 29.04 -3.97
C GLY A 488 4.22 27.61 -4.47
N ALA A 489 3.14 26.90 -4.81
CA ALA A 489 3.25 25.60 -5.46
C ALA A 489 3.77 25.74 -6.89
N VAL A 490 4.54 24.75 -7.32
CA VAL A 490 5.07 24.69 -8.69
C VAL A 490 4.41 23.63 -9.53
N PRO A 491 4.42 23.78 -10.85
CA PRO A 491 4.17 22.65 -11.73
C PRO A 491 5.37 21.70 -11.77
N ILE A 492 5.11 20.40 -11.69
CA ILE A 492 6.08 19.34 -12.00
C ILE A 492 5.57 18.56 -13.20
N ARG A 493 6.29 18.60 -14.33
CA ARG A 493 5.84 17.96 -15.57
C ARG A 493 6.60 16.69 -15.91
N CYS A 494 7.81 16.51 -15.40
CA CYS A 494 8.62 15.32 -15.67
C CYS A 494 9.60 14.99 -14.55
N GLU A 495 10.25 13.84 -14.66
CA GLU A 495 11.30 13.42 -13.73
C GLU A 495 12.46 14.41 -13.72
N ASP A 496 12.87 14.92 -14.88
CA ASP A 496 13.94 15.90 -15.00
C ASP A 496 13.59 17.25 -14.35
N ASP A 497 12.31 17.66 -14.32
CA ASP A 497 11.87 18.87 -13.62
C ASP A 497 12.11 18.74 -12.11
N LEU A 498 11.82 17.57 -11.53
CA LEU A 498 12.12 17.31 -10.11
C LEU A 498 13.61 17.56 -9.83
N TRP A 499 14.50 17.03 -10.69
CA TRP A 499 15.94 17.18 -10.52
C TRP A 499 16.44 18.61 -10.74
N ARG A 500 15.84 19.35 -11.69
CA ARG A 500 16.17 20.76 -11.97
C ARG A 500 15.73 21.69 -10.85
N HIS A 501 14.60 21.41 -10.20
CA HIS A 501 14.15 22.14 -9.01
C HIS A 501 14.94 21.73 -7.75
N TYR A 502 15.49 20.52 -7.73
CA TYR A 502 16.18 19.95 -6.58
C TYR A 502 17.65 20.35 -6.44
N ALA A 503 18.44 20.24 -7.52
CA ALA A 503 19.88 20.45 -7.48
C ALA A 503 20.31 21.50 -8.50
N ARG A 504 20.93 22.60 -8.03
CA ARG A 504 21.63 23.57 -8.90
C ARG A 504 23.07 23.17 -9.19
N ASP A 505 23.58 22.14 -8.52
CA ASP A 505 24.95 21.65 -8.73
C ASP A 505 25.03 20.84 -10.05
N PRO A 506 25.85 21.26 -11.02
CA PRO A 506 25.92 20.60 -12.32
C PRO A 506 26.42 19.15 -12.26
N TYR A 507 27.23 18.79 -11.27
CA TYR A 507 27.72 17.42 -11.10
C TYR A 507 26.60 16.50 -10.63
N TRP A 508 25.81 16.93 -9.63
CA TRP A 508 24.65 16.21 -9.14
C TRP A 508 23.53 16.12 -10.17
N MET A 509 23.23 17.21 -10.89
CA MET A 509 22.27 17.17 -12.00
C MET A 509 22.65 16.11 -13.03
N ARG A 510 23.94 15.97 -13.39
CA ARG A 510 24.39 14.94 -14.34
C ARG A 510 24.19 13.51 -13.86
N LEU A 511 24.13 13.26 -12.56
CA LEU A 511 23.89 11.91 -12.03
C LEU A 511 22.43 11.46 -12.19
N TYR A 512 21.50 12.41 -12.30
CA TYR A 512 20.07 12.11 -12.22
C TYR A 512 19.23 12.58 -13.40
N LEU A 513 19.68 13.60 -14.15
CA LEU A 513 19.02 14.00 -15.38
C LEU A 513 19.05 12.84 -16.37
N MET A 514 17.87 12.36 -16.73
CA MET A 514 17.71 11.32 -17.72
C MET A 514 17.77 11.90 -19.13
N GLN A 515 17.46 13.19 -19.29
CA GLN A 515 17.28 13.86 -20.59
C GLN A 515 16.24 13.11 -21.45
N ASP A 516 15.32 12.43 -20.77
CA ASP A 516 14.31 11.56 -21.34
C ASP A 516 12.94 12.23 -21.23
N ASN A 517 12.52 12.85 -22.32
CA ASN A 517 11.21 13.50 -22.41
C ASN A 517 10.04 12.50 -22.36
N ALA A 518 10.27 11.18 -22.48
CA ALA A 518 9.21 10.17 -22.33
C ALA A 518 8.67 10.10 -20.89
N THR A 519 9.39 10.68 -19.93
CA THR A 519 8.94 10.78 -18.53
C THR A 519 7.98 11.95 -18.29
N CYS A 520 7.77 12.84 -19.28
CA CYS A 520 6.91 14.01 -19.16
C CYS A 520 5.42 13.66 -19.26
N THR A 521 4.59 14.25 -18.41
CA THR A 521 3.11 14.22 -18.51
C THR A 521 2.61 14.96 -19.76
N ARG A 522 3.37 15.95 -20.22
CA ARG A 522 3.19 16.65 -21.50
C ARG A 522 4.54 16.68 -22.23
N PRO A 523 4.81 15.72 -23.13
CA PRO A 523 6.08 15.64 -23.84
C PRO A 523 6.40 16.93 -24.57
N ILE A 524 7.61 17.44 -24.36
CA ILE A 524 8.11 18.61 -25.05
C ILE A 524 8.44 18.18 -26.49
N ALA A 525 7.99 18.98 -27.47
CA ALA A 525 8.17 18.68 -28.89
C ALA A 525 9.63 18.37 -29.23
N ALA A 526 9.86 17.39 -30.11
CA ALA A 526 11.21 17.00 -30.52
C ALA A 526 11.98 18.22 -31.06
N GLY A 527 13.20 18.44 -30.55
CA GLY A 527 14.05 19.58 -30.94
C GLY A 527 13.74 20.90 -30.21
N ALA A 528 12.71 20.98 -29.38
CA ALA A 528 12.48 22.17 -28.56
C ALA A 528 13.61 22.32 -27.53
N LYS A 529 14.22 23.50 -27.51
CA LYS A 529 15.21 23.86 -26.49
C LYS A 529 14.51 23.93 -25.15
N LEU A 530 14.91 23.06 -24.23
CA LEU A 530 14.50 23.16 -22.84
C LEU A 530 15.08 24.46 -22.29
N GLY A 531 14.20 25.42 -21.99
CA GLY A 531 14.60 26.61 -21.24
C GLY A 531 15.10 26.22 -19.84
N PRO A 532 15.83 27.11 -19.15
CA PRO A 532 16.02 26.95 -17.71
C PRO A 532 14.64 26.73 -17.06
N PRO A 533 14.51 25.89 -16.02
CA PRO A 533 13.24 25.72 -15.33
C PRO A 533 12.68 27.11 -15.02
N GLY A 534 11.39 27.33 -15.30
CA GLY A 534 10.73 28.59 -14.93
C GLY A 534 11.06 28.90 -13.48
N TYR A 535 11.51 30.13 -13.22
CA TYR A 535 12.07 30.54 -11.93
C TYR A 535 11.09 30.22 -10.79
N GLY A 536 11.38 29.13 -10.09
CA GLY A 536 11.08 28.95 -8.68
C GLY A 536 12.34 29.32 -7.92
N GLY A 537 12.37 30.44 -7.20
CA GLY A 537 13.56 30.94 -6.49
C GLY A 537 13.74 30.43 -5.05
N ALA A 538 14.89 29.81 -4.77
CA ALA A 538 15.40 29.46 -3.43
C ALA A 538 15.10 30.48 -2.33
N TYR A 539 14.44 30.03 -1.25
CA TYR A 539 14.48 30.66 0.08
C TYR A 539 15.94 30.61 0.58
N ALA A 540 16.35 31.58 1.41
CA ALA A 540 17.55 31.40 2.25
C ALA A 540 17.31 31.79 3.70
N GLY A 541 17.83 30.98 4.63
CA GLY A 541 17.92 31.35 6.05
C GLY A 541 17.60 30.27 7.08
N SER A 542 17.15 29.07 6.73
CA SER A 542 17.15 28.00 7.73
C SER A 542 18.59 27.47 7.82
N LYS A 543 19.41 27.95 8.77
CA LYS A 543 20.88 27.77 8.91
C LYS A 543 21.60 26.92 7.84
N PRO A 544 22.33 27.59 6.91
CA PRO A 544 21.79 27.86 5.59
C PRO A 544 21.64 26.55 4.78
N ARG A 545 20.43 26.01 4.84
CA ARG A 545 19.92 24.89 4.07
C ARG A 545 19.58 25.45 2.70
N CYS A 546 20.04 24.79 1.64
CA CYS A 546 19.51 25.03 0.30
C CYS A 546 18.02 24.75 0.37
N VAL A 547 17.24 25.81 0.41
CA VAL A 547 15.81 25.68 0.56
C VAL A 547 15.30 25.38 -0.82
N ALA A 548 14.53 24.30 -0.92
CA ALA A 548 13.32 24.24 -1.72
C ALA A 548 12.92 25.61 -2.28
N SER A 549 12.80 25.70 -3.59
CA SER A 549 13.02 26.92 -4.31
C SER A 549 11.93 28.00 -4.25
N HIS A 550 11.33 28.38 -3.10
CA HIS A 550 10.14 29.26 -3.12
C HIS A 550 9.89 30.22 -1.92
N ASP A 551 10.83 31.09 -1.53
CA ASP A 551 10.46 32.30 -0.75
C ASP A 551 10.75 33.56 -1.54
N LEU A 552 9.70 34.34 -1.76
CA LEU A 552 9.69 35.56 -2.58
C LEU A 552 9.90 36.83 -1.73
N ARG A 553 10.29 36.71 -0.45
CA ARG A 553 10.52 37.84 0.48
C ARG A 553 11.99 38.28 0.52
N SER A 554 12.23 39.54 0.85
CA SER A 554 13.51 40.27 0.72
C SER A 554 14.70 39.75 1.55
N PHE A 555 14.51 38.80 2.46
CA PHE A 555 15.57 38.23 3.30
C PHE A 555 16.10 36.86 2.80
N ALA A 556 15.62 36.34 1.67
CA ALA A 556 16.20 35.17 1.02
C ALA A 556 17.57 35.52 0.40
N GLN A 557 18.66 35.04 1.02
CA GLN A 557 20.07 35.18 0.60
C GLN A 557 20.42 34.30 -0.63
N PRO A 558 20.44 34.84 -1.86
CA PRO A 558 20.59 34.05 -3.09
C PRO A 558 22.02 33.50 -3.29
N ASP A 559 22.99 34.14 -2.65
CA ASP A 559 24.43 33.98 -2.96
C ASP A 559 25.09 32.85 -2.16
N VAL A 560 24.41 32.33 -1.13
CA VAL A 560 24.93 31.26 -0.25
C VAL A 560 24.98 29.89 -0.95
N CYS A 561 24.24 29.74 -2.06
CA CYS A 561 24.24 28.53 -2.90
C CYS A 561 25.23 28.60 -4.06
N SER A 562 26.09 29.63 -4.11
CA SER A 562 27.11 29.75 -5.16
C SER A 562 28.25 28.74 -4.93
N SER A 563 28.81 28.22 -6.03
CA SER A 563 30.05 27.44 -6.00
C SER A 563 31.23 28.37 -6.23
N ARG A 564 32.30 28.24 -5.45
CA ARG A 564 33.58 28.87 -5.77
C ARG A 564 34.51 27.81 -6.34
N ASN A 565 34.96 27.98 -7.58
CA ASN A 565 35.86 27.04 -8.27
C ASN A 565 35.33 25.59 -8.30
N GLY A 566 34.03 25.40 -8.55
CA GLY A 566 33.43 24.06 -8.66
C GLY A 566 33.31 23.30 -7.34
N LYS A 567 33.52 23.94 -6.18
CA LYS A 567 33.26 23.35 -4.85
C LYS A 567 32.12 24.09 -4.14
N PRO A 568 31.18 23.38 -3.48
CA PRO A 568 30.14 24.00 -2.66
C PRO A 568 30.75 24.73 -1.47
N LEU A 569 30.26 25.94 -1.16
CA LEU A 569 30.77 26.73 -0.03
C LEU A 569 30.40 26.15 1.35
N HIS A 570 29.38 25.27 1.46
CA HIS A 570 28.94 24.65 2.73
C HIS A 570 28.43 23.19 2.56
N GLN A 571 28.52 22.37 3.63
CA GLN A 571 28.03 20.97 3.68
C GLN A 571 26.59 20.85 4.27
N PRO A 572 25.77 19.84 3.89
CA PRO A 572 24.36 19.75 4.31
C PRO A 572 24.10 19.04 5.67
N GLY A 573 23.17 19.57 6.50
CA GLY A 573 22.60 18.91 7.70
C GLY A 573 21.54 19.71 8.50
N THR A 574 20.37 19.09 8.74
CA THR A 574 19.28 19.26 9.78
C THR A 574 18.60 20.61 10.11
N SER A 575 17.28 20.78 9.80
CA SER A 575 16.38 21.85 10.34
C SER A 575 15.30 21.39 11.30
N PHE A 576 15.05 22.20 12.34
CA PHE A 576 14.00 22.06 13.36
C PHE A 576 13.38 23.45 13.63
N ALA A 577 12.17 23.77 13.14
CA ALA A 577 11.46 25.02 13.48
C ALA A 577 9.94 24.89 13.28
N ASP A 578 9.17 25.40 14.24
CA ASP A 578 7.72 25.20 14.36
C ASP A 578 6.87 25.97 13.34
N PHE A 579 5.80 25.29 12.88
CA PHE A 579 4.89 25.67 11.79
C PHE A 579 4.15 27.00 11.98
N GLU A 580 3.86 27.40 13.23
CA GLU A 580 3.03 28.59 13.53
C GLU A 580 3.77 29.94 13.41
N SER A 581 5.07 29.93 13.13
CA SER A 581 5.91 31.14 13.06
C SER A 581 6.00 31.80 11.67
N PHE A 582 5.18 31.38 10.71
CA PHE A 582 5.19 31.92 9.33
C PHE A 582 4.24 33.12 9.15
N PRO A 583 4.71 34.31 8.72
CA PRO A 583 3.81 35.46 8.54
C PRO A 583 3.09 35.42 7.19
N TYR A 584 1.79 35.74 7.20
CA TYR A 584 1.01 36.10 6.02
C TYR A 584 1.41 37.51 5.54
N PRO A 585 1.31 37.84 4.23
CA PRO A 585 1.62 39.19 3.76
C PRO A 585 0.54 40.17 4.22
N SER A 586 0.95 41.34 4.70
CA SER A 586 0.05 42.48 4.91
C SER A 586 -0.24 43.19 3.58
N ASP A 587 -1.49 43.64 3.40
CA ASP A 587 -1.96 44.37 2.23
C ASP A 587 -1.17 45.68 2.04
N GLY A 588 -0.52 45.88 0.89
CA GLY A 588 0.01 47.19 0.51
C GLY A 588 1.17 47.24 -0.50
N GLU A 589 2.05 46.24 -0.57
CA GLU A 589 3.30 46.40 -1.35
C GLU A 589 3.14 46.02 -2.83
N ARG A 590 3.55 46.91 -3.75
CA ARG A 590 3.67 46.63 -5.20
C ARG A 590 5.11 46.85 -5.70
N TYR A 591 5.56 45.96 -6.57
CA TYR A 591 6.92 45.91 -7.12
C TYR A 591 7.10 46.78 -8.37
N ASP A 592 8.18 47.56 -8.43
CA ASP A 592 8.55 48.40 -9.59
C ASP A 592 9.64 47.72 -10.44
N TRP A 593 9.21 47.16 -11.58
CA TRP A 593 10.03 46.33 -12.47
C TRP A 593 11.10 47.09 -13.27
N GLN A 594 11.06 48.43 -13.32
CA GLN A 594 12.09 49.20 -14.04
C GLN A 594 13.29 49.52 -13.16
N THR A 595 13.10 49.55 -11.84
CA THR A 595 14.11 49.98 -10.87
C THR A 595 14.56 48.86 -9.94
N ASP A 596 13.93 47.69 -10.05
CA ASP A 596 14.20 46.49 -9.26
C ASP A 596 14.14 46.76 -7.74
N ARG A 597 13.14 47.53 -7.32
CA ARG A 597 12.90 47.88 -5.90
C ARG A 597 11.42 47.80 -5.54
N TRP A 598 11.15 47.34 -4.32
CA TRP A 598 9.83 47.41 -3.70
C TRP A 598 9.56 48.85 -3.25
N LYS A 599 8.45 49.44 -3.70
CA LYS A 599 7.95 50.70 -3.13
C LYS A 599 6.98 50.34 -2.01
N LYS A 600 7.22 50.95 -0.85
CA LYS A 600 6.25 50.95 0.25
C LYS A 600 4.95 51.61 -0.16
#